data_AF-A0A166GZP0-F1
#
_entry.id   AF-A0A166GZP0-F1
#
_cell.length_a   1.000
_cell.length_b   1.000
_cell.length_c   1.000
_cell.angle_alpha   90.00
_cell.angle_beta   90.00
_cell.angle_gamma   90.00
#
_symmetry.space_group_name_H-M   'P 1'
#
loop_
_entity.id
_entity.type
_entity.pdbx_description
1 polymer ?
#
loop_
_entity_poly.entity_id
_entity_poly.type
_entity_poly.pdbx_seq_one_letter_code
_entity_poly.pdbx_strand_id
1 'polypeptide(L)' 'MQPTTLIHGALDEDVPVAYSRRYSARHPAVHLHELAGIGHLDLVDPASPAFAALVAALVR' A
#
# COMPACT_ATOMS: atom_id res chain seq x y z
N MET A 1 6.49 -7.04 18.77
CA MET A 1 5.91 -7.09 17.41
C MET A 1 6.72 -6.17 16.53
N GLN A 2 7.03 -6.57 15.29
CA GLN A 2 7.72 -5.67 14.34
C GLN A 2 6.71 -4.75 13.67
N PRO A 3 7.06 -3.48 13.41
CA PRO A 3 6.19 -2.56 12.66
C PRO A 3 5.97 -3.09 11.23
N THR A 4 4.75 -2.96 10.72
CA THR A 4 4.38 -3.40 9.37
C THR A 4 3.87 -2.21 8.57
N THR A 5 4.39 -2.03 7.36
CA THR A 5 3.89 -1.02 6.40
C THR A 5 3.03 -1.71 5.36
N LEU A 6 1.82 -1.22 5.16
CA LEU A 6 0.91 -1.63 4.09
C LEU A 6 0.81 -0.51 3.07
N ILE A 7 1.13 -0.78 1.81
CA ILE A 7 1.01 0.19 0.72
C ILE A 7 -0.11 -0.28 -0.21
N HIS A 8 -1.03 0.60 -0.58
CA HIS A 8 -2.21 0.20 -1.35
C HIS A 8 -2.72 1.32 -2.26
N GLY A 9 -3.01 1.00 -3.52
CA GLY A 9 -3.55 1.94 -4.49
C GLY A 9 -5.05 2.19 -4.31
N ALA A 10 -5.48 3.45 -4.28
CA ALA A 10 -6.88 3.79 -4.04
C ALA A 10 -7.83 3.40 -5.19
N LEU A 11 -7.29 3.11 -6.39
CA LEU A 11 -8.04 2.67 -7.57
C LEU A 11 -7.89 1.17 -7.85
N ASP A 12 -7.39 0.38 -6.90
CA ASP A 12 -7.38 -1.08 -7.00
C ASP A 12 -8.82 -1.64 -7.07
N GLU A 13 -9.21 -2.08 -8.27
CA GLU A 13 -10.54 -2.63 -8.55
C GLU A 13 -10.64 -4.14 -8.24
N ASP A 14 -9.51 -4.85 -8.23
CA ASP A 14 -9.43 -6.29 -7.95
C ASP A 14 -9.48 -6.55 -6.44
N VAL A 15 -8.78 -5.71 -5.67
CA VAL A 15 -8.68 -5.78 -4.22
C VAL A 15 -8.95 -4.40 -3.63
N PRO A 16 -10.21 -4.04 -3.32
CA PRO A 16 -10.54 -2.70 -2.87
C PRO A 16 -9.78 -2.23 -1.62
N VAL A 17 -9.30 -0.98 -1.65
CA VAL A 17 -8.54 -0.34 -0.54
C VAL A 17 -9.25 -0.37 0.82
N ALA A 18 -10.57 -0.53 0.82
CA ALA A 18 -11.37 -0.73 2.03
C ALA A 18 -10.91 -1.92 2.88
N TYR A 19 -10.32 -2.97 2.27
CA TYR A 19 -9.74 -4.09 3.02
C TYR A 19 -8.50 -3.66 3.82
N SER A 20 -7.58 -2.94 3.18
CA SER A 20 -6.39 -2.38 3.82
C SER A 20 -6.73 -1.42 4.95
N ARG A 21 -7.71 -0.52 4.74
CA ARG A 21 -8.21 0.40 5.78
C ARG A 21 -8.78 -0.34 6.98
N ARG A 22 -9.60 -1.38 6.74
CA ARG A 22 -10.18 -2.22 7.79
C ARG A 22 -9.14 -3.03 8.57
N TYR A 23 -8.06 -3.43 7.90
CA TYR A 23 -6.97 -4.18 8.51
C TYR A 23 -6.13 -3.27 9.41
N SER A 24 -5.67 -2.13 8.91
CA SER A 24 -4.87 -1.17 9.71
C SER A 24 -5.64 -0.65 10.93
N ALA A 25 -6.95 -0.40 10.80
CA ALA A 25 -7.79 0.02 11.92
C ALA A 25 -7.87 -1.03 13.05
N ARG A 26 -7.71 -2.33 12.75
CA ARG A 26 -7.73 -3.43 13.75
C ARG A 26 -6.35 -3.76 14.31
N HIS A 27 -5.28 -3.34 13.64
CA HIS A 27 -3.91 -3.73 13.98
C HIS A 27 -3.03 -2.49 14.16
N PRO A 28 -2.88 -1.97 15.41
CA PRO A 28 -2.18 -0.71 15.67
C PRO A 28 -0.70 -0.65 15.24
N ALA A 29 -0.06 -1.81 15.04
CA ALA A 29 1.32 -1.90 14.54
C ALA A 29 1.42 -1.87 12.99
N VAL A 30 0.29 -1.77 12.29
CA VAL A 30 0.21 -1.70 10.84
C VAL A 30 -0.06 -0.26 10.42
N HIS A 31 0.83 0.31 9.62
CA HIS A 31 0.69 1.64 9.05
C HIS A 31 0.28 1.55 7.58
N LEU A 32 -0.89 2.07 7.24
CA LEU A 32 -1.38 2.14 5.86
C LEU A 32 -0.87 3.39 5.14
N HIS A 33 -0.21 3.19 4.01
CA HIS A 33 0.14 4.20 3.03
C HIS A 33 -0.74 4.02 1.78
N GLU A 34 -1.83 4.78 1.74
CA GLU A 34 -2.76 4.77 0.62
C GLU A 34 -2.30 5.76 -0.47
N LEU A 35 -2.28 5.32 -1.73
CA LEU A 35 -1.85 6.13 -2.87
C LEU A 35 -3.02 6.48 -3.79
N ALA A 36 -3.26 7.76 -4.00
CA ALA A 36 -4.29 8.23 -4.91
C ALA A 36 -3.92 7.93 -6.37
N GLY A 37 -4.91 7.53 -7.18
CA GLY A 37 -4.73 7.34 -8.63
C GLY A 37 -4.01 6.04 -9.03
N ILE A 38 -3.67 5.18 -8.08
CA ILE A 38 -2.88 3.96 -8.29
C ILE A 38 -3.80 2.73 -8.28
N GLY A 39 -3.66 1.89 -9.31
CA GLY A 39 -4.38 0.63 -9.48
C GLY A 39 -3.63 -0.59 -8.94
N HIS A 40 -4.17 -1.78 -9.22
CA HIS A 40 -3.74 -3.04 -8.61
C HIS A 40 -2.25 -3.38 -8.87
N LEU A 41 -1.80 -3.25 -10.11
CA LEU A 41 -0.47 -3.69 -10.53
C LEU A 41 0.61 -2.58 -10.50
N ASP A 42 0.20 -1.32 -10.39
CA ASP A 42 1.10 -0.16 -10.46
C ASP A 42 2.19 -0.17 -9.37
N LEU A 43 1.91 -0.76 -8.20
CA LEU A 43 2.85 -0.83 -7.08
C LEU A 43 3.93 -1.90 -7.24
N VAL A 44 3.67 -2.94 -8.05
CA VAL A 44 4.57 -4.07 -8.25
C VAL A 44 5.31 -4.00 -9.58
N ASP A 45 4.82 -3.22 -10.54
CA ASP A 45 5.49 -2.95 -11.81
C ASP A 45 6.70 -2.02 -11.60
N PRO A 46 7.95 -2.46 -11.80
CA PRO A 46 9.13 -1.62 -11.65
C PRO A 46 9.20 -0.43 -12.63
N ALA A 47 8.45 -0.45 -13.72
CA ALA A 47 8.38 0.65 -14.67
C ALA A 47 7.37 1.75 -14.27
N SER A 48 6.45 1.44 -13.35
CA SER A 48 5.46 2.38 -12.84
C SER A 48 6.10 3.40 -11.89
N PRO A 49 5.75 4.70 -11.97
CA PRO A 49 6.16 5.69 -10.99
C PRO A 49 5.75 5.32 -9.54
N ALA A 50 4.69 4.54 -9.36
CA ALA A 50 4.22 4.13 -8.04
C ALA A 50 5.16 3.13 -7.34
N PHE A 51 5.99 2.40 -8.09
CA PHE A 51 6.99 1.48 -7.53
C PHE A 51 8.01 2.20 -6.63
N ALA A 52 8.24 3.50 -6.86
CA ALA A 52 9.10 4.31 -5.99
C ALA A 52 8.60 4.35 -4.53
N ALA A 53 7.28 4.28 -4.31
CA ALA A 53 6.70 4.22 -2.97
C ALA A 53 7.07 2.91 -2.24
N LEU A 54 7.11 1.79 -2.96
CA LEU A 54 7.56 0.51 -2.43
C LEU A 54 9.04 0.57 -2.01
N VAL A 55 9.91 1.05 -2.91
CA VAL A 55 11.35 1.16 -2.62
C VAL A 55 11.60 2.09 -1.44
N ALA A 56 10.91 3.23 -1.36
CA ALA A 56 11.01 4.18 -0.26
C ALA A 56 10.59 3.58 1.10
N ALA A 57 9.70 2.58 1.11
CA ALA A 57 9.28 1.91 2.34
C ALA A 57 10.29 0.86 2.84
N LEU A 58 11.12 0.29 1.96
CA LEU A 58 12.10 -0.75 2.30
C LEU A 58 13.35 -0.19 3.00
N VAL A 59 13.64 1.09 2.83
CA VAL A 59 14.82 1.76 3.37
C VAL A 59 14.53 2.56 4.65
N ARG A 60 13.40 2.28 5.31
CA ARG A 60 12.95 2.93 6.55
C ARG A 60 13.34 2.16 7.81
#